data_AF-A0A101X038-F1
#
_entry.id   AF-A0A101X038-F1
#
_cell.length_a   1.000
_cell.length_b   1.000
_cell.length_c   1.000
_cell.angle_alpha   90.00
_cell.angle_beta   90.00
_cell.angle_gamma   90.00
#
_symmetry.space_group_name_H-M   'P 1'
#
loop_
_entity.id
_entity.type
_entity.pdbx_description
1 polymer ?
#
loop_
_entity_poly.entity_id
_entity_poly.type
_entity_poly.pdbx_seq_one_letter_code
_entity_poly.pdbx_strand_id
1 'polypeptide(L)'
;MFTQPLNPLGNLVLTSLAALIPIILLLALLAGLRMSAWLATLITSIVTILVAIPIWHSSPLETFEAWVIGALVGFWYITWITIWGITI
;
A
#
# COMPACT_ATOMS: atom_id res chain seq x y z
N MET A 1 -16.87 -8.78 -4.72
CA MET A 1 -15.60 -9.36 -4.25
C MET A 1 -14.66 -9.31 -5.43
N PHE A 2 -13.67 -8.42 -5.37
CA PHE A 2 -12.66 -8.29 -6.42
C PHE A 2 -11.88 -9.60 -6.60
N THR A 3 -11.73 -10.03 -7.85
CA THR A 3 -10.83 -11.13 -8.23
C THR A 3 -9.61 -10.52 -8.88
N GLN A 4 -8.46 -10.68 -8.21
CA GLN A 4 -7.21 -10.15 -8.71
C GLN A 4 -6.75 -10.96 -9.93
N PRO A 5 -6.52 -10.34 -11.10
CA PRO A 5 -5.93 -11.03 -12.23
C PRO A 5 -4.50 -11.46 -11.89
N LEU A 6 -4.14 -12.72 -12.16
CA LEU A 6 -2.81 -13.26 -11.90
C LEU A 6 -1.75 -12.64 -12.83
N ASN A 7 -2.12 -12.33 -14.07
CA ASN A 7 -1.23 -11.84 -15.11
C ASN A 7 -1.85 -10.66 -15.90
N PRO A 8 -2.07 -9.50 -15.26
CA PRO A 8 -2.65 -8.32 -15.90
C PRO A 8 -1.81 -7.79 -17.07
N LEU A 9 -0.50 -8.03 -17.08
CA LEU A 9 0.42 -7.50 -18.09
C LEU A 9 0.77 -8.52 -19.19
N GLY A 10 0.14 -9.69 -19.19
CA GLY A 10 0.46 -10.77 -20.13
C GLY A 10 1.81 -11.46 -19.89
N ASN A 11 2.68 -10.93 -19.02
CA ASN A 11 3.93 -11.52 -18.58
C ASN A 11 4.05 -11.50 -17.04
N LEU A 12 4.21 -12.68 -16.44
CA LEU A 12 4.30 -12.85 -14.98
C LEU A 12 5.48 -12.08 -14.36
N VAL A 13 6.61 -11.99 -15.05
CA VAL A 13 7.78 -11.23 -14.59
C VAL A 13 7.45 -9.73 -14.55
N LEU A 14 6.81 -9.20 -15.59
CA LEU A 14 6.40 -7.80 -15.62
C LEU A 14 5.35 -7.50 -14.54
N THR A 15 4.38 -8.38 -14.34
CA THR A 15 3.40 -8.26 -13.25
C THR A 15 4.08 -8.26 -11.88
N SER A 16 5.08 -9.12 -11.68
CA SER A 16 5.83 -9.18 -10.43
C SER A 16 6.63 -7.89 -10.20
N LEU A 17 7.28 -7.36 -11.23
CA LEU A 17 7.99 -6.09 -11.15
C LEU A 17 7.05 -4.90 -10.86
N ALA A 18 5.88 -4.89 -11.49
CA ALA A 18 4.86 -3.87 -11.21
C ALA A 18 4.37 -3.94 -9.76
N ALA A 19 4.24 -5.14 -9.19
CA ALA A 19 3.82 -5.31 -7.79
C ALA A 19 4.87 -4.78 -6.79
N LEU A 20 6.14 -4.69 -7.20
CA LEU A 20 7.21 -4.13 -6.37
C LEU A 20 7.23 -2.60 -6.34
N ILE A 21 6.50 -1.91 -7.22
CA ILE A 21 6.54 -0.44 -7.34
C ILE A 21 6.32 0.26 -5.99
N PRO A 22 5.29 -0.07 -5.18
CA PRO A 22 5.08 0.60 -3.89
C PRO A 22 6.21 0.32 -2.89
N ILE A 23 6.76 -0.90 -2.90
CA ILE A 23 7.84 -1.30 -1.98
C ILE A 23 9.13 -0.56 -2.32
N ILE A 24 9.51 -0.55 -3.60
CA ILE A 24 10.70 0.16 -4.07
C ILE A 24 10.57 1.65 -3.79
N LEU A 25 9.40 2.24 -4.03
CA LEU A 25 9.14 3.64 -3.73
C LEU A 25 9.29 3.91 -2.23
N LEU A 26 8.66 3.11 -1.36
CA LEU A 26 8.75 3.30 0.09
C LEU A 26 10.21 3.24 0.58
N LEU A 27 10.97 2.26 0.11
CA LEU A 27 12.38 2.11 0.46
C LEU A 27 13.23 3.26 -0.08
N ALA A 28 12.95 3.75 -1.30
CA ALA A 28 13.64 4.92 -1.85
C ALA A 28 13.35 6.19 -1.03
N LEU A 29 12.11 6.41 -0.60
CA LEU A 29 11.73 7.56 0.22
C LEU A 29 12.36 7.49 1.63
N LEU A 30 12.39 6.31 2.25
CA LEU A 30 12.92 6.11 3.60
C LEU A 30 14.45 6.02 3.65
N ALA A 31 15.05 5.15 2.85
CA ALA A 31 16.50 4.89 2.90
C ALA A 31 17.28 5.87 2.01
N GLY A 32 16.75 6.18 0.83
CA GLY A 32 17.39 7.09 -0.12
C GLY A 32 17.24 8.56 0.26
N LEU A 33 16.00 9.05 0.33
CA LEU A 33 15.70 10.45 0.64
C LEU A 33 15.69 10.77 2.14
N ARG A 34 15.71 9.76 3.01
CA ARG A 34 15.62 9.93 4.48
C ARG A 34 14.42 10.76 4.92
N MET A 35 13.31 10.59 4.20
CA MET A 35 12.05 11.29 4.46
C MET A 35 11.44 10.81 5.78
N SER A 36 10.65 11.68 6.43
CA SER A 36 9.89 11.27 7.61
C SER A 36 8.96 10.11 7.27
N ALA A 37 8.86 9.14 8.19
CA ALA A 37 8.11 7.91 7.97
C ALA A 37 6.65 8.19 7.59
N TRP A 38 6.00 9.13 8.28
CA TRP A 38 4.59 9.48 8.02
C TRP A 38 4.35 10.00 6.59
N LEU A 39 5.29 10.80 6.05
CA LEU A 39 5.16 11.37 4.72
C LEU A 39 5.45 10.31 3.65
N ALA A 40 6.50 9.50 3.86
CA ALA A 40 6.85 8.40 2.97
C ALA A 40 5.71 7.37 2.84
N THR A 41 5.07 7.01 3.95
CA THR A 41 3.92 6.09 3.94
C THR A 41 2.71 6.69 3.26
N LEU A 42 2.44 7.98 3.44
CA LEU A 42 1.30 8.65 2.80
C LEU A 42 1.48 8.70 1.27
N ILE A 43 2.63 9.17 0.80
CA ILE A 43 2.98 9.21 -0.63
C ILE A 43 2.88 7.82 -1.24
N THR A 44 3.50 6.82 -0.60
CA THR A 44 3.47 5.44 -1.08
C THR A 44 2.04 4.92 -1.15
N SER A 45 1.20 5.21 -0.16
CA SER A 45 -0.20 4.74 -0.15
C SER A 45 -1.01 5.30 -1.34
N ILE A 46 -0.79 6.56 -1.70
CA ILE A 46 -1.43 7.18 -2.87
C ILE A 46 -0.95 6.50 -4.14
N VAL A 47 0.37 6.27 -4.27
CA VAL A 47 0.93 5.56 -5.42
C VAL A 47 0.41 4.13 -5.53
N THR A 48 0.19 3.42 -4.42
CA THR A 48 -0.42 2.08 -4.43
C THR A 48 -1.81 2.10 -5.09
N ILE A 49 -2.64 3.09 -4.79
CA ILE A 49 -3.96 3.25 -5.42
C ILE A 49 -3.79 3.52 -6.93
N LEU A 50 -2.88 4.44 -7.28
CA LEU A 50 -2.61 4.82 -8.67
C LEU A 50 -2.01 3.67 -9.49
N VAL A 51 -1.39 2.68 -8.85
CA VAL A 51 -0.86 1.47 -9.48
C VAL A 51 -1.95 0.39 -9.59
N ALA A 52 -2.77 0.22 -8.55
CA ALA A 52 -3.82 -0.80 -8.50
C ALA A 52 -4.86 -0.64 -9.63
N ILE A 53 -5.37 0.57 -9.83
CA ILE A 53 -6.44 0.83 -10.80
C ILE A 53 -6.01 0.53 -12.25
N PRO A 54 -4.92 1.10 -12.80
CA PRO A 54 -4.56 0.88 -14.20
C PRO A 54 -3.93 -0.49 -14.47
N ILE A 55 -3.19 -1.07 -13.52
CA ILE A 55 -2.49 -2.35 -13.76
C ILE A 55 -3.41 -3.52 -13.44
N TRP A 56 -4.04 -3.54 -12.27
CA TRP A 56 -4.91 -4.64 -11.85
C TRP A 56 -6.36 -4.47 -12.28
N HIS A 57 -6.70 -3.39 -12.98
CA HIS A 57 -8.05 -3.09 -13.45
C HIS A 57 -9.07 -3.14 -12.31
N SER A 58 -8.64 -2.77 -11.09
CA SER A 58 -9.50 -2.77 -9.92
C SER A 58 -10.51 -1.63 -10.02
N SER A 59 -11.74 -1.89 -9.54
CA SER A 59 -12.75 -0.84 -9.43
C SER A 59 -12.23 0.28 -8.52
N PRO A 60 -12.32 1.57 -8.90
CA PRO A 60 -11.88 2.68 -8.06
C PRO A 60 -12.55 2.67 -6.69
N LEU A 61 -13.84 2.31 -6.64
CA LEU A 61 -14.61 2.23 -5.40
C LEU A 61 -14.07 1.13 -4.48
N GLU A 62 -13.93 -0.10 -4.98
CA GLU A 62 -13.40 -1.22 -4.20
C GLU A 62 -11.95 -0.96 -3.75
N THR A 63 -11.15 -0.29 -4.58
CA THR A 63 -9.76 0.08 -4.25
C THR A 63 -9.72 1.08 -3.10
N PHE A 64 -10.60 2.10 -3.14
CA PHE A 64 -10.69 3.09 -2.09
C PHE A 64 -11.22 2.49 -0.78
N GLU A 65 -12.26 1.65 -0.84
CA GLU A 65 -12.77 0.92 0.32
C GLU A 65 -11.68 0.05 0.97
N ALA A 66 -10.93 -0.71 0.17
CA ALA A 66 -9.82 -1.51 0.67
C ALA A 66 -8.72 -0.65 1.33
N TRP A 67 -8.41 0.52 0.75
CA TRP A 67 -7.46 1.46 1.33
C TRP A 67 -7.93 2.01 2.68
N VAL A 68 -9.21 2.42 2.80
CA VAL A 68 -9.79 2.91 4.06
C VAL A 68 -9.77 1.82 5.12
N ILE A 69 -10.24 0.62 4.78
CA ILE A 69 -10.26 -0.51 5.73
C ILE A 69 -8.84 -0.82 6.19
N GLY A 70 -7.87 -0.92 5.27
CA GLY A 70 -6.47 -1.16 5.59
C GLY A 70 -5.88 -0.10 6.52
N ALA A 71 -6.16 1.18 6.26
CA ALA A 71 -5.72 2.30 7.10
C ALA A 71 -6.31 2.24 8.52
N LEU A 72 -7.61 1.97 8.65
CA LEU A 72 -8.29 1.85 9.95
C LEU A 72 -7.81 0.64 10.75
N VAL A 73 -7.61 -0.49 10.08
CA VAL A 73 -7.09 -1.71 10.70
C VAL A 73 -5.66 -1.51 11.18
N GLY A 74 -4.79 -0.91 10.36
CA GLY A 74 -3.43 -0.56 10.75
C GLY A 74 -3.40 0.42 11.92
N PHE A 75 -4.23 1.47 11.87
CA PHE A 75 -4.37 2.43 12.97
C PHE A 75 -4.81 1.76 14.27
N TRP A 76 -5.80 0.87 14.22
CA TRP A 76 -6.27 0.13 15.39
C TRP A 76 -5.16 -0.70 16.02
N TYR A 77 -4.46 -1.52 15.24
CA TYR A 77 -3.40 -2.38 15.78
C TYR A 77 -2.25 -1.58 16.38
N ILE A 78 -1.80 -0.51 15.70
CA ILE A 78 -0.71 0.35 16.20
C ILE A 78 -1.14 1.09 17.48
N THR A 79 -2.36 1.61 17.52
CA THR A 79 -2.88 2.32 18.69
C THR A 79 -3.04 1.36 19.86
N TRP A 80 -3.54 0.14 19.62
CA TRP A 80 -3.73 -0.88 20.65
C TRP A 80 -2.41 -1.24 21.35
N ILE A 81 -1.35 -1.54 20.60
CA ILE A 81 -0.04 -1.84 21.20
C ILE A 81 0.56 -0.63 21.92
N THR A 82 0.33 0.58 21.41
CA THR A 82 0.84 1.82 22.03
C THR A 82 0.14 2.09 23.35
N ILE A 83 -1.20 1.94 23.42
CA ILE A 83 -1.98 2.09 24.65
C ILE A 83 -1.48 1.11 25.71
N TRP A 84 -1.40 -0.18 25.41
CA TRP A 84 -0.92 -1.15 26.39
C TRP A 84 0.51 -0.87 26.84
N GLY A 85 1.39 -0.45 25.91
CA GLY A 85 2.78 -0.13 26.21
C GLY A 85 3.00 1.08 27.12
N ILE A 86 2.06 2.03 27.19
CA ILE A 86 2.14 3.18 28.10
C ILE A 86 1.39 2.97 29.42
N THR A 87 0.43 2.04 29.46
CA THR A 87 -0.42 1.82 30.65
C THR A 87 0.13 0.76 31.61
N ILE A 88 1.04 -0.11 31.17
CA ILE A 88 1.74 -1.10 32.01
C ILE A 88 3.07 -0.56 32.52
#